data_AF-A0A820Q270-F1
#
_entry.id   AF-A0A820Q270-F1
#
_cell.length_a   1.000
_cell.length_b   1.000
_cell.length_c   1.000
_cell.angle_alpha   90.00
_cell.angle_beta   90.00
_cell.angle_gamma   90.00
#
_symmetry.space_group_name_H-M   'P 1'
#
loop_
_entity.id
_entity.type
_entity.pdbx_description
1 polymer ?
#
loop_
_entity_poly.entity_id
_entity_poly.type
_entity_poly.pdbx_seq_one_letter_code
_entity_poly.pdbx_strand_id
1 'polypeptide(L)'
;MNTPHHRAHGQIKESVDSPQAMYTKVLADLLQSHNYYRARHSAQPLTVSQRLNLIAQKYAEYLAATSKFEHSRNKLGDDLLGENLYMQWISQGKVPVSGREAAKNWYDE
;
A
#
# COMPACT_ATOMS: atom_id res chain seq x y z
N MET A 1 -51.04 10.99 23.33
CA MET A 1 -50.44 9.65 23.41
C MET A 1 -49.16 9.69 22.59
N ASN A 2 -48.00 9.76 23.26
CA ASN A 2 -46.69 9.78 22.61
C ASN A 2 -45.87 8.61 23.18
N THR A 3 -45.38 7.75 22.29
CA THR A 3 -44.38 6.72 22.59
C THR A 3 -43.14 6.98 21.73
N PRO A 4 -41.94 7.06 22.33
CA PRO A 4 -40.69 7.25 21.58
C PRO A 4 -40.14 5.88 21.15
N HIS A 5 -39.75 5.74 19.88
CA HIS A 5 -39.00 4.55 19.45
C HIS A 5 -37.50 4.82 19.48
N HIS A 6 -36.82 3.86 20.09
CA HIS A 6 -35.41 3.78 20.39
C HIS A 6 -34.45 4.15 19.25
N ARG A 7 -33.45 4.94 19.63
CA ARG A 7 -32.08 5.02 19.13
C ARG A 7 -31.58 3.69 18.54
N ALA A 8 -31.26 3.69 17.24
CA ALA A 8 -30.34 2.74 16.64
C ALA A 8 -29.01 3.45 16.37
N HIS A 9 -28.10 3.38 17.33
CA HIS A 9 -26.69 3.62 17.08
C HIS A 9 -26.16 2.44 16.28
N GLY A 10 -26.21 2.54 14.96
CA GLY A 10 -25.54 1.60 14.07
C GLY A 10 -24.03 1.74 14.27
N GLN A 11 -23.42 0.78 14.95
CA GLN A 11 -21.97 0.57 14.87
C GLN A 11 -21.61 0.29 13.42
N ILE A 12 -20.90 1.23 12.78
CA ILE A 12 -20.23 1.01 11.50
C ILE A 12 -19.18 -0.06 11.76
N LYS A 13 -19.47 -1.31 11.38
CA LYS A 13 -18.43 -2.33 11.23
C LYS A 13 -17.70 -2.00 9.94
N GLU A 14 -16.47 -1.49 10.06
CA GLU A 14 -15.56 -1.39 8.91
C GLU A 14 -15.43 -2.78 8.28
N SER A 15 -15.85 -2.89 7.02
CA SER A 15 -15.69 -4.12 6.25
C SER A 15 -14.21 -4.30 5.91
N VAL A 16 -13.73 -5.53 6.05
CA VAL A 16 -12.34 -5.93 5.82
C VAL A 16 -11.88 -5.68 4.37
N ASP A 17 -12.84 -5.47 3.47
CA ASP A 17 -12.65 -5.24 2.02
C ASP A 17 -12.71 -3.74 1.61
N SER A 18 -12.68 -2.80 2.56
CA SER A 18 -12.65 -1.37 2.18
C SER A 18 -11.32 -0.99 1.51
N PRO A 19 -11.31 -0.05 0.53
CA PRO A 19 -10.09 0.45 -0.11
C PRO A 19 -9.03 0.96 0.88
N GLN A 20 -9.47 1.48 2.02
CA GLN A 20 -8.58 1.94 3.09
C GLN A 20 -7.94 0.77 3.85
N ALA A 21 -8.70 -0.29 4.11
CA ALA A 21 -8.20 -1.48 4.79
C ALA A 21 -7.16 -2.23 3.92
N MET A 22 -7.42 -2.38 2.62
CA MET A 22 -6.46 -3.01 1.70
C MET A 22 -5.16 -2.19 1.60
N TYR A 23 -5.26 -0.86 1.52
CA TYR A 23 -4.10 0.03 1.47
C TYR A 23 -3.25 -0.10 2.74
N THR A 24 -3.89 -0.04 3.90
CA THR A 24 -3.22 -0.21 5.20
C THR A 24 -2.50 -1.55 5.28
N LYS A 25 -3.13 -2.62 4.80
CA LYS A 25 -2.52 -3.96 4.79
C LYS A 25 -1.30 -4.03 3.88
N VAL A 26 -1.37 -3.48 2.66
CA VAL A 26 -0.23 -3.47 1.72
C VAL A 26 0.96 -2.71 2.30
N LEU A 27 0.72 -1.55 2.91
CA LEU A 27 1.79 -0.78 3.56
C LEU A 27 2.43 -1.54 4.73
N ALA A 28 1.62 -2.17 5.57
CA ALA A 28 2.10 -2.96 6.70
C ALA A 28 2.94 -4.15 6.23
N ASP A 29 2.47 -4.88 5.20
CA ASP A 29 3.18 -6.02 4.61
C ASP A 29 4.52 -5.58 4.00
N LEU A 30 4.55 -4.45 3.28
CA LEU A 30 5.78 -3.89 2.70
C LEU A 30 6.79 -3.50 3.78
N LEU A 31 6.38 -2.72 4.78
CA LEU A 31 7.28 -2.26 5.84
C LEU A 31 7.90 -3.44 6.61
N GLN A 32 7.07 -4.41 6.98
CA GLN A 32 7.54 -5.61 7.70
C GLN A 32 8.51 -6.42 6.86
N SER A 33 8.19 -6.66 5.58
CA SER A 33 9.04 -7.46 4.69
C SER A 33 10.38 -6.78 4.41
N HIS A 34 10.39 -5.46 4.17
CA HIS A 34 11.65 -4.71 4.02
C HIS A 34 12.52 -4.81 5.27
N ASN A 35 11.93 -4.57 6.46
CA ASN A 35 12.69 -4.61 7.70
C ASN A 35 13.20 -6.01 8.05
N TYR A 36 12.43 -7.06 7.73
CA TYR A 36 12.89 -8.44 7.82
C TYR A 36 14.14 -8.69 6.97
N TYR A 37 14.12 -8.28 5.70
CA TYR A 37 15.27 -8.47 4.81
C TYR A 37 16.47 -7.58 5.16
N ARG A 38 16.23 -6.35 5.61
CA ARG A 38 17.28 -5.43 6.07
C ARG A 38 18.01 -5.97 7.30
N ALA A 39 17.29 -6.59 8.24
CA ALA A 39 17.88 -7.20 9.42
C ALA A 39 18.85 -8.34 9.07
N ARG A 40 18.57 -9.14 8.03
CA ARG A 40 19.47 -10.20 7.54
C ARG A 40 20.80 -9.66 7.04
N HIS A 41 20.84 -8.39 6.65
CA HIS A 41 22.03 -7.68 6.17
C HIS A 41 22.56 -6.67 7.20
N SER A 42 22.12 -6.78 8.47
CA SER A 42 22.49 -5.86 9.57
C SER A 42 22.24 -4.37 9.28
N ALA A 43 21.28 -4.06 8.40
CA ALA A 43 20.89 -2.69 8.07
C ALA A 43 19.82 -2.17 9.04
N GLN A 44 19.86 -0.86 9.32
CA GLN A 44 18.89 -0.20 10.22
C GLN A 44 17.45 -0.32 9.68
N PRO A 45 16.43 -0.49 10.53
CA PRO A 45 15.04 -0.58 10.08
C PRO A 45 14.55 0.74 9.46
N LEU A 46 13.66 0.63 8.48
CA LEU A 46 12.92 1.75 7.90
C LEU A 46 11.66 2.05 8.72
N THR A 47 11.17 3.28 8.57
CA THR A 47 9.89 3.75 9.09
C THR A 47 9.00 4.28 7.97
N VAL A 48 7.70 4.36 8.23
CA VAL A 48 6.74 4.87 7.25
C VAL A 48 6.83 6.39 7.16
N SER A 49 6.80 6.91 5.92
CA SER A 49 6.63 8.33 5.64
C SER A 49 5.31 8.55 4.91
N GLN A 50 4.39 9.29 5.53
CA GLN A 50 3.08 9.61 4.92
C GLN A 50 3.24 10.33 3.58
N ARG A 51 4.25 11.21 3.46
CA ARG A 51 4.52 11.95 2.23
C ARG A 51 5.00 11.03 1.11
N LEU A 52 5.90 10.08 1.40
CA LEU A 52 6.35 9.10 0.40
C LEU A 52 5.21 8.18 -0.02
N ASN A 53 4.39 7.73 0.92
CA ASN A 53 3.23 6.90 0.61
C ASN A 53 2.24 7.60 -0.31
N LEU A 54 1.96 8.90 -0.08
CA LEU A 54 1.08 9.67 -0.95
C LEU A 54 1.63 9.81 -2.38
N ILE A 55 2.95 10.03 -2.51
CA ILE A 55 3.61 10.11 -3.81
C ILE A 55 3.53 8.76 -4.53
N ALA A 56 3.85 7.67 -3.83
CA ALA A 56 3.80 6.31 -4.38
C ALA A 56 2.38 5.92 -4.80
N GLN A 57 1.37 6.22 -3.98
CA GLN A 57 -0.03 5.93 -4.27
C GLN A 57 -0.51 6.66 -5.54
N LYS A 58 -0.24 7.96 -5.64
CA LYS A 58 -0.58 8.76 -6.83
C LYS A 58 0.08 8.21 -8.10
N TYR A 59 1.32 7.73 -7.99
CA TYR A 59 2.02 7.18 -9.14
C TYR A 59 1.50 5.80 -9.53
N ALA A 60 1.20 4.94 -8.56
CA ALA A 60 0.57 3.64 -8.82
C ALA A 60 -0.79 3.80 -9.53
N GLU A 61 -1.61 4.77 -9.11
CA GLU A 61 -2.87 5.12 -9.77
C GLU A 61 -2.65 5.62 -11.21
N TYR A 62 -1.63 6.46 -11.44
CA TYR A 62 -1.27 6.92 -12.79
C TYR A 62 -0.84 5.75 -13.69
N LEU A 63 0.03 4.86 -13.21
CA LEU A 63 0.47 3.69 -13.98
C LEU A 63 -0.71 2.77 -14.32
N ALA A 64 -1.59 2.52 -13.36
CA ALA A 64 -2.80 1.72 -13.57
C ALA A 64 -3.74 2.36 -14.60
N ALA A 65 -3.96 3.68 -14.54
CA ALA A 65 -4.83 4.40 -15.46
C ALA A 65 -4.26 4.49 -16.88
N THR A 66 -2.93 4.50 -17.02
CA THR A 66 -2.25 4.66 -18.32
C THR A 66 -1.75 3.35 -18.91
N SER A 67 -1.90 2.23 -18.20
CA SER A 67 -1.34 0.92 -18.59
C SER A 67 0.16 0.98 -18.88
N LYS A 68 0.88 1.81 -18.12
CA LYS A 68 2.33 1.98 -18.23
C LYS A 68 3.06 1.23 -17.13
N PHE A 69 4.32 0.92 -17.39
CA PHE A 69 5.24 0.36 -16.40
C PHE A 69 6.62 1.00 -16.58
N GLU A 70 6.76 2.22 -16.07
CA GLU A 70 7.97 3.03 -16.17
C GLU A 70 8.20 3.79 -14.85
N HIS A 71 9.41 4.28 -14.63
CA HIS A 71 9.77 5.02 -13.41
C HIS A 71 9.28 6.48 -13.42
N SER A 72 8.87 7.00 -12.26
CA SER A 72 8.23 8.32 -12.13
C SER A 72 9.15 9.52 -12.30
N ARG A 73 10.43 9.36 -11.95
CA ARG A 73 11.37 10.47 -11.71
C ARG A 73 10.90 11.49 -10.66
N ASN A 74 10.06 11.06 -9.72
CA ASN A 74 9.56 11.91 -8.65
C ASN A 74 10.69 12.42 -7.74
N LYS A 75 10.52 13.65 -7.25
CA LYS A 75 11.46 14.32 -6.35
C LYS A 75 10.83 14.71 -5.02
N LEU A 76 11.65 14.81 -3.99
CA LEU A 76 11.29 15.33 -2.67
C LEU A 76 12.21 16.49 -2.31
N GLY A 77 11.79 17.72 -2.63
CA GLY A 77 12.72 18.85 -2.66
C GLY A 77 13.57 18.76 -3.91
N ASP A 78 14.88 18.93 -3.76
CA ASP A 78 15.83 18.84 -4.89
C ASP A 78 16.27 17.39 -5.18
N ASP A 79 16.02 16.47 -4.24
CA ASP A 79 16.48 15.09 -4.32
C ASP A 79 15.53 14.20 -5.12
N LEU A 80 16.11 13.36 -5.98
CA LEU A 80 15.41 12.29 -6.67
C LEU A 80 15.08 11.16 -5.68
N LEU A 81 13.84 10.67 -5.70
CA LEU A 81 13.43 9.55 -4.86
C LEU A 81 13.92 8.23 -5.45
N GLY A 82 14.40 7.33 -4.58
CA GLY A 82 14.53 5.91 -4.93
C GLY A 82 13.15 5.29 -5.12
N GLU A 83 13.02 4.39 -6.08
CA GLU A 83 11.73 3.80 -6.47
C GLU A 83 11.90 2.34 -6.90
N ASN A 84 11.05 1.47 -6.38
CA ASN A 84 10.84 0.12 -6.90
C ASN A 84 9.40 0.02 -7.43
N LEU A 85 9.22 -0.69 -8.54
CA LEU A 85 7.91 -0.93 -9.16
C LEU A 85 7.60 -2.41 -9.21
N TYR A 86 6.35 -2.75 -8.97
CA TYR A 86 5.81 -4.10 -9.12
C TYR A 86 4.42 -4.00 -9.71
N MET A 87 4.15 -4.82 -10.73
CA MET A 87 2.86 -4.90 -11.39
C MET A 87 2.53 -6.37 -11.60
N GLN A 88 1.29 -6.73 -11.33
CA GLN A 88 0.79 -8.08 -11.53
C GLN A 88 -0.58 -8.02 -12.19
N TRP A 89 -0.74 -8.80 -13.25
CA TRP A 89 -2.03 -9.02 -13.87
C TRP A 89 -2.85 -9.99 -13.02
N ILE A 90 -4.03 -9.56 -12.57
CA ILE A 90 -4.98 -10.40 -11.83
C ILE A 90 -6.24 -10.60 -12.68
N SER A 91 -6.73 -11.84 -12.74
CA SER A 91 -8.06 -12.14 -13.28
C SER A 91 -9.15 -11.64 -12.33
N GLN A 92 -10.34 -11.32 -12.85
CA GLN A 92 -11.49 -10.96 -12.01
C GLN A 92 -11.73 -12.02 -10.91
N GLY A 93 -11.95 -11.56 -9.68
CA GLY A 93 -12.23 -12.41 -8.52
C GLY A 93 -11.01 -12.94 -7.76
N LYS A 94 -9.77 -12.58 -8.15
CA LYS A 94 -8.57 -12.89 -7.36
C LYS A 94 -8.22 -11.78 -6.37
N VAL A 95 -7.57 -12.20 -5.27
CA VAL A 95 -7.15 -11.34 -4.16
C VAL A 95 -6.19 -10.26 -4.67
N PRO A 96 -6.36 -9.00 -4.22
CA PRO A 96 -5.44 -7.91 -4.58
C PRO A 96 -3.99 -8.20 -4.18
N VAL A 97 -3.06 -7.56 -4.90
CA VAL A 97 -1.60 -7.68 -4.76
C VAL A 97 -1.16 -7.67 -3.29
N SER A 98 -0.36 -8.65 -2.89
CA SER A 98 0.25 -8.67 -1.56
C SER A 98 1.55 -7.84 -1.55
N GLY A 99 1.66 -6.89 -0.62
CA GLY A 99 2.92 -6.16 -0.39
C GLY A 99 4.10 -7.08 -0.07
N ARG A 100 3.85 -8.27 0.49
CA ARG A 100 4.88 -9.28 0.76
C ARG A 100 5.44 -9.90 -0.51
N GLU A 101 4.58 -10.19 -1.48
CA GLU A 101 5.01 -10.76 -2.77
C GLU A 101 5.85 -9.76 -3.55
N ALA A 102 5.44 -8.49 -3.60
CA ALA A 102 6.22 -7.42 -4.21
C ALA A 102 7.61 -7.31 -3.56
N ALA A 103 7.67 -7.22 -2.22
CA ALA A 103 8.94 -7.13 -1.49
C ALA A 103 9.84 -8.36 -1.68
N LYS A 104 9.25 -9.56 -1.77
CA LYS A 104 10.02 -10.79 -2.03
C LYS A 104 10.62 -10.78 -3.44
N ASN A 105 9.85 -10.40 -4.46
CA ASN A 105 10.36 -10.31 -5.83
C ASN A 105 11.56 -9.36 -5.90
N TRP A 106 11.47 -8.16 -5.32
CA TRP A 106 12.59 -7.20 -5.32
C TRP A 106 13.81 -7.68 -4.51
N TYR A 107 13.62 -8.52 -3.49
CA TYR A 107 14.73 -9.03 -2.68
C TYR A 107 15.47 -10.19 -3.36
N ASP A 108 14.78 -10.97 -4.18
CA ASP A 108 15.33 -12.15 -4.86
C ASP A 108 16.00 -11.80 -6.22
N GLU A 109 16.02 -10.52 -6.60
CA GLU A 109 16.82 -9.98 -7.71
C GLU A 109 18.32 -10.04 -7.42
#